data_AF-A0A7V1NB28-F1
#
_entry.id   AF-A0A7V1NB28-F1
#
_cell.length_a   1.000
_cell.length_b   1.000
_cell.length_c   1.000
_cell.angle_alpha   90.00
_cell.angle_beta   90.00
_cell.angle_gamma   90.00
#
_symmetry.space_group_name_H-M   'P 1'
#
loop_
_entity.id
_entity.type
_entity.pdbx_description
1 polymer ?
#
loop_
_entity_poly.entity_id
_entity_poly.type
_entity_poly.pdbx_seq_one_letter_code
_entity_poly.pdbx_strand_id
1 'polypeptide(L)'
;VPPHQVAKAAARVSEGAFARMHVRLMEAYFSESRDISSFDVLRSLWNEAALPERAFERAHSEEILQEIEAEFREAQELGATGVPALRRADDDVVIVGAHPEALIRRWIERSLAE
;
A
#
# COMPACT_ATOMS: atom_id res chain seq x y z
N VAL A 1 -8.04 -0.02 7.76
CA VAL A 1 -8.82 0.03 6.50
C VAL A 1 -8.87 1.44 5.89
N PRO A 2 -9.27 2.52 6.60
CA PRO A 2 -9.35 3.87 6.01
C PRO A 2 -8.09 4.36 5.25
N PRO A 3 -6.85 4.22 5.76
CA PRO A 3 -5.68 4.68 5.00
C PRO A 3 -5.42 3.87 3.73
N HIS A 4 -5.75 2.58 3.71
CA HIS A 4 -5.66 1.75 2.50
C HIS A 4 -6.70 2.15 1.45
N GLN A 5 -7.91 2.51 1.87
CA GLN A 5 -8.95 3.03 0.97
C GLN A 5 -8.49 4.30 0.28
N VAL A 6 -7.90 5.24 1.04
CA VAL A 6 -7.38 6.50 0.50
C VAL A 6 -6.17 6.27 -0.41
N ALA A 7 -5.27 5.35 -0.06
CA ALA A 7 -4.16 4.98 -0.93
C ALA A 7 -4.64 4.38 -2.26
N LYS A 8 -5.63 3.48 -2.24
CA LYS A 8 -6.24 2.92 -3.45
C LYS A 8 -7.01 3.96 -4.25
N ALA A 9 -7.72 4.89 -3.61
CA ALA A 9 -8.35 6.00 -4.31
C ALA A 9 -7.30 6.89 -5.02
N ALA A 10 -6.17 7.16 -4.36
CA ALA A 10 -5.08 7.93 -4.95
C ALA A 10 -4.50 7.21 -6.19
N ALA A 11 -4.35 5.89 -6.15
CA ALA A 11 -3.89 5.10 -7.28
C ALA A 11 -4.78 5.22 -8.54
N ARG A 12 -6.01 5.75 -8.42
CA ARG A 12 -6.99 5.89 -9.52
C ARG A 12 -6.94 7.31 -10.12
N VAL A 13 -6.16 8.21 -9.52
CA VAL A 13 -6.03 9.61 -9.96
C VAL A 13 -5.04 9.74 -11.11
N SER A 14 -3.83 9.22 -10.93
CA SER A 14 -2.76 9.30 -11.92
C SER A 14 -1.66 8.29 -11.60
N GLU A 15 -0.76 8.09 -12.56
CA GLU A 15 0.54 7.48 -12.28
C GLU A 15 1.26 8.28 -11.18
N GLY A 16 1.88 7.58 -10.23
CA GLY A 16 2.59 8.17 -9.09
C GLY A 16 1.71 8.77 -7.96
N ALA A 17 0.40 8.92 -8.14
CA ALA A 17 -0.46 9.45 -7.08
C ALA A 17 -0.53 8.53 -5.85
N PHE A 18 -0.55 7.21 -6.09
CA PHE A 18 -0.38 6.22 -5.03
C PHE A 18 0.90 6.45 -4.22
N ALA A 19 2.04 6.58 -4.89
CA ALA A 19 3.33 6.72 -4.23
C ALA A 19 3.39 7.98 -3.36
N ARG A 20 2.90 9.12 -3.88
CA ARG A 20 2.81 10.37 -3.11
C ARG A 20 1.92 10.21 -1.87
N MET A 21 0.73 9.65 -2.04
CA MET A 21 -0.21 9.44 -0.93
C MET A 21 0.34 8.45 0.10
N HIS A 22 0.97 7.37 -0.35
CA HIS A 22 1.54 6.33 0.51
C HIS A 22 2.69 6.88 1.36
N VAL A 23 3.63 7.64 0.78
CA VAL A 23 4.69 8.32 1.55
C VAL A 23 4.09 9.26 2.57
N ARG A 24 3.12 10.10 2.16
CA ARG A 24 2.48 11.05 3.07
C ARG A 24 1.77 10.37 4.25
N LEU A 25 1.10 9.24 4.02
CA LEU A 25 0.46 8.43 5.07
C LEU A 25 1.49 7.85 6.05
N MET A 26 2.61 7.35 5.55
CA MET A 26 3.70 6.81 6.38
C MET A 26 4.30 7.89 7.26
N GLU A 27 4.59 9.07 6.72
CA GLU A 27 5.08 10.22 7.48
C GLU A 27 4.07 10.68 8.55
N ALA A 28 2.79 10.79 8.18
CA ALA A 28 1.72 11.19 9.09
C ALA A 28 1.63 10.26 10.31
N TYR A 29 1.73 8.95 10.08
CA TYR A 29 1.59 7.96 11.14
C TYR A 29 2.88 7.79 11.96
N PHE A 30 4.01 7.52 11.30
CA PHE A 30 5.24 7.15 11.98
C PHE A 30 6.06 8.34 12.48
N SER A 31 5.94 9.51 11.86
CA SER A 31 6.76 10.69 12.22
C SER A 31 5.94 11.78 12.90
N GLU A 32 4.67 11.96 12.52
CA GLU A 32 3.83 13.05 13.02
C GLU A 32 2.80 12.59 14.07
N SER A 33 2.65 11.28 14.31
CA SER A 33 1.66 10.70 15.23
C SER A 33 0.21 11.17 14.96
N ARG A 34 -0.14 11.41 13.70
CA ARG A 34 -1.50 11.77 13.28
C ARG A 34 -2.42 10.55 13.27
N ASP A 35 -3.68 10.75 13.63
CA ASP A 35 -4.72 9.71 13.56
C ASP A 35 -5.17 9.47 12.11
N ILE A 36 -4.48 8.58 11.41
CA ILE A 36 -4.83 8.18 10.04
C ILE A 36 -6.00 7.17 9.98
N SER A 37 -6.70 6.92 11.10
CA SER A 37 -8.00 6.24 11.08
C SER A 37 -9.16 7.20 10.81
N SER A 38 -8.95 8.50 11.01
CA SER A 38 -9.94 9.56 10.75
C SER A 38 -9.95 10.01 9.29
N PHE A 39 -11.12 10.00 8.66
CA PHE A 39 -11.29 10.50 7.29
C PHE A 39 -11.06 12.01 7.16
N ASP A 40 -11.25 12.79 8.22
CA ASP A 40 -10.93 14.22 8.21
C ASP A 40 -9.42 14.46 8.13
N VAL A 41 -8.64 13.69 8.91
CA VAL A 41 -7.19 13.69 8.82
C VAL A 41 -6.74 13.22 7.44
N LEU A 42 -7.32 12.14 6.92
CA LEU A 42 -6.98 11.63 5.59
C LEU A 42 -7.32 12.62 4.47
N ARG A 43 -8.42 13.37 4.58
CA ARG A 43 -8.78 14.44 3.63
C ARG A 43 -7.78 15.59 3.66
N SER A 44 -7.30 15.97 4.85
CA SER A 44 -6.17 16.93 4.97
C SER A 44 -4.93 16.42 4.24
N LEU A 45 -4.52 15.17 4.51
CA LEU A 45 -3.35 14.56 3.89
C LEU A 45 -3.47 14.46 2.36
N TRP A 46 -4.66 14.15 1.86
CA TRP A 46 -4.97 14.13 0.42
C TRP A 46 -4.76 15.48 -0.23
N ASN A 47 -5.22 16.55 0.42
CA ASN A 47 -5.04 17.93 -0.04
C ASN A 47 -3.57 18.35 0.01
N GLU A 48 -2.84 17.98 1.07
CA GLU A 48 -1.39 18.20 1.18
C GLU A 48 -0.61 17.48 0.06
N ALA A 49 -1.08 16.32 -0.40
CA ALA A 49 -0.53 15.59 -1.54
C ALA A 49 -0.94 16.15 -2.91
N ALA A 50 -1.66 17.29 -2.94
CA ALA A 50 -2.16 17.98 -4.13
C ALA A 50 -2.99 17.07 -5.06
N LEU A 51 -3.80 16.17 -4.49
CA LEU A 51 -4.68 15.29 -5.24
C LEU A 51 -6.07 15.94 -5.47
N PRO A 52 -6.77 15.65 -6.59
CA PRO A 52 -8.05 16.26 -6.88
C PRO A 52 -9.11 15.91 -5.84
N GLU A 53 -9.72 16.93 -5.23
CA GLU A 53 -10.72 16.75 -4.15
C GLU A 53 -11.86 15.81 -4.54
N ARG A 54 -12.40 15.97 -5.76
CA ARG A 54 -13.48 15.11 -6.27
C ARG A 54 -13.14 13.62 -6.32
N ALA A 55 -11.86 13.26 -6.37
CA ALA A 55 -11.44 11.87 -6.42
C ALA A 55 -11.30 11.24 -5.03
N PHE A 56 -11.28 12.04 -3.96
CA PHE A 56 -11.24 11.54 -2.58
C PHE A 56 -12.46 10.67 -2.27
N GLU A 57 -13.64 11.03 -2.78
CA GLU A 57 -14.88 10.29 -2.54
C GLU A 57 -14.83 8.84 -3.02
N ARG A 58 -13.92 8.50 -3.96
CA ARG A 58 -13.72 7.11 -4.36
C ARG A 58 -13.26 6.23 -3.21
N ALA A 59 -12.59 6.77 -2.18
CA ALA A 59 -12.16 6.01 -1.02
C ALA A 59 -13.34 5.32 -0.30
N HIS A 60 -14.56 5.87 -0.40
CA HIS A 60 -15.76 5.30 0.19
C HIS A 60 -16.46 4.27 -0.71
N SER A 61 -15.90 3.94 -1.89
CA SER A 61 -16.54 2.97 -2.77
C SER A 61 -16.43 1.55 -2.21
N GLU A 62 -17.52 0.80 -2.37
CA GLU A 62 -17.59 -0.62 -2.04
C GLU A 62 -16.55 -1.44 -2.83
N GLU A 63 -16.31 -1.08 -4.08
CA GLU A 63 -15.29 -1.69 -4.94
C GLU A 63 -13.90 -1.65 -4.30
N ILE A 64 -13.50 -0.48 -3.75
CA ILE A 64 -12.19 -0.35 -3.09
C ILE A 64 -12.11 -1.20 -1.83
N LEU A 65 -13.19 -1.26 -1.05
CA LEU A 65 -13.22 -2.09 0.16
C LEU A 65 -13.06 -3.57 -0.21
N GLN A 66 -13.82 -4.05 -1.20
CA GLN A 66 -13.75 -5.43 -1.68
C GLN A 66 -12.35 -5.78 -2.21
N GLU A 67 -11.70 -4.86 -2.92
CA GLU A 67 -10.33 -5.03 -3.40
C GLU A 67 -9.33 -5.18 -2.25
N ILE A 68 -9.43 -4.34 -1.20
CA ILE A 68 -8.57 -4.44 -0.01
C ILE A 68 -8.72 -5.81 0.65
N GLU A 69 -9.96 -6.26 0.82
CA GLU A 69 -10.22 -7.55 1.45
C GLU A 69 -9.75 -8.73 0.58
N ALA A 70 -9.89 -8.62 -0.75
CA ALA A 70 -9.42 -9.63 -1.67
C ALA A 70 -7.90 -9.77 -1.64
N GLU A 71 -7.17 -8.66 -1.73
CA GLU A 71 -5.70 -8.66 -1.64
C GLU A 71 -5.19 -9.13 -0.27
N PHE A 72 -5.89 -8.78 0.81
CA PHE A 72 -5.55 -9.26 2.14
C PHE A 72 -5.71 -10.78 2.24
N ARG A 73 -6.82 -11.34 1.73
CA ARG A 73 -7.03 -12.81 1.67
C ARG A 73 -5.98 -13.48 0.79
N GLU A 74 -5.71 -12.95 -0.40
CA GLU A 74 -4.68 -13.46 -1.31
C GLU A 74 -3.31 -13.52 -0.60
N ALA A 75 -2.91 -12.43 0.08
CA ALA A 75 -1.66 -12.40 0.82
C ALA A 75 -1.60 -13.49 1.91
N GLN A 76 -2.69 -13.71 2.64
CA GLN A 76 -2.77 -14.77 3.64
C GLN A 76 -2.69 -16.18 3.03
N GLU A 77 -3.39 -16.43 1.93
CA GLU A 77 -3.39 -17.71 1.20
C GLU A 77 -1.99 -18.07 0.69
N LEU A 78 -1.21 -17.06 0.31
CA LEU A 78 0.19 -17.19 -0.12
C LEU A 78 1.18 -17.30 1.05
N GLY A 79 0.71 -17.31 2.30
CA GLY A 79 1.54 -17.49 3.48
C GLY A 79 2.18 -16.21 4.02
N ALA A 80 1.71 -15.02 3.61
CA ALA A 80 2.12 -13.78 4.26
C ALA A 80 1.55 -13.71 5.68
N THR A 81 2.43 -13.79 6.67
CA THR A 81 2.08 -13.74 8.11
C THR A 81 2.36 -12.39 8.76
N GLY A 82 2.91 -11.44 8.00
CA GLY A 82 3.26 -10.10 8.45
C GLY A 82 3.65 -9.21 7.28
N VAL A 83 3.95 -7.93 7.57
CA VAL A 83 4.33 -6.93 6.57
C VAL A 83 5.67 -6.26 6.93
N PRO A 84 6.46 -5.79 5.94
CA PRO A 84 6.27 -5.99 4.51
C PRO A 84 6.48 -7.46 4.11
N ALA A 85 5.76 -7.92 3.09
CA ALA A 85 5.92 -9.25 2.51
C ALA A 85 6.21 -9.10 1.01
N LEU A 86 7.15 -9.91 0.52
CA LEU A 86 7.56 -9.94 -0.88
C LEU A 86 7.38 -11.37 -1.39
N ARG A 87 6.71 -11.51 -2.53
CA ARG A 87 6.56 -12.77 -3.27
C ARG A 87 7.35 -12.69 -4.56
N ARG A 88 7.94 -13.79 -5.03
CA ARG A 88 8.48 -13.82 -6.39
C ARG A 88 7.33 -13.84 -7.40
N ALA A 89 7.66 -13.54 -8.65
CA ALA A 89 6.70 -13.60 -9.75
C ALA A 89 6.57 -15.01 -10.34
N ASP A 90 7.59 -15.84 -10.16
CA ASP A 90 7.76 -17.16 -10.77
C ASP A 90 7.43 -18.34 -9.82
N ASP A 91 7.40 -18.10 -8.51
CA ASP A 91 6.98 -19.08 -7.51
C ASP A 91 6.15 -18.45 -6.38
N ASP A 92 5.56 -19.32 -5.56
CA ASP A 92 4.75 -18.92 -4.39
C ASP A 92 5.60 -18.68 -3.14
N VAL A 93 6.92 -18.51 -3.26
CA VAL A 93 7.78 -18.26 -2.10
C VAL A 93 7.60 -16.82 -1.63
N VAL A 94 7.15 -16.68 -0.38
CA VAL A 94 6.99 -15.40 0.31
C VAL A 94 8.08 -15.20 1.35
N ILE A 95 8.74 -14.04 1.29
CA ILE A 95 9.65 -13.56 2.33
C ILE A 95 8.94 -12.45 3.12
N VAL A 96 8.82 -12.64 4.43
CA VAL A 96 8.22 -11.67 5.36
C VAL A 96 9.31 -10.91 6.10
N GLY A 97 9.17 -9.59 6.18
CA GLY A 97 10.03 -8.66 6.91
C GLY A 97 10.82 -7.70 6.02
N ALA A 98 11.28 -6.60 6.61
CA ALA A 98 12.17 -5.64 5.96
C ALA A 98 13.61 -6.16 5.98
N HIS A 99 13.95 -7.02 5.03
CA HIS A 99 15.29 -7.59 4.91
C HIS A 99 16.30 -6.63 4.26
N PRO A 100 17.62 -6.81 4.48
CA PRO A 100 18.64 -6.02 3.82
C PRO A 100 18.55 -6.10 2.29
N GLU A 101 18.83 -4.98 1.61
CA GLU A 101 18.76 -4.89 0.14
C GLU A 101 19.55 -5.99 -0.55
N ALA A 102 20.76 -6.31 -0.05
CA ALA A 102 21.62 -7.34 -0.62
C ALA A 102 20.96 -8.73 -0.64
N LEU A 103 20.11 -9.05 0.35
CA LEU A 103 19.37 -10.31 0.39
C LEU A 103 18.27 -10.34 -0.67
N ILE A 104 17.50 -9.27 -0.78
CA ILE A 104 16.44 -9.12 -1.78
C ILE A 104 17.01 -9.14 -3.20
N ARG A 105 18.10 -8.41 -3.44
CA ARG A 105 18.81 -8.37 -4.74
C ARG A 105 19.24 -9.77 -5.18
N ARG A 106 19.93 -10.52 -4.31
CA ARG A 106 20.35 -11.89 -4.60
C ARG A 106 19.18 -12.81 -4.90
N TRP A 107 18.05 -12.61 -4.23
CA TRP A 107 16.84 -13.41 -4.44
C TRP A 107 16.22 -13.15 -5.81
N ILE A 108 16.12 -11.88 -6.23
CA ILE A 108 15.67 -11.50 -7.57
C ILE A 108 16.62 -12.03 -8.65
N GLU A 109 17.94 -11.89 -8.46
CA GLU A 109 18.95 -12.37 -9.43
C GLU A 109 18.88 -13.88 -9.66
N ARG A 110 18.58 -14.67 -8.61
CA ARG A 110 18.39 -16.12 -8.77
C ARG A 110 17.14 -16.45 -9.58
N SER A 111 16.06 -15.70 -9.38
CA SER A 111 14.81 -15.87 -10.13
C SER A 111 14.95 -15.58 -11.63
N LEU A 112 15.80 -14.63 -12.00
CA LEU A 112 16.05 -14.30 -13.41
C LEU A 112 17.00 -15.28 -14.12
N ALA A 113 17.70 -16.14 -13.37
CA ALA A 113 18.69 -17.08 -13.90
C ALA A 113 18.13 -18.50 -14.13
N GLU A 114 16.92 -18.77 -13.63
CA GLU A 114 16.14 -20.01 -13.82
C GLU A 114 15.22 -19.88 -15.05
#